data_AF-A0A521ULY5-F1
#
_entry.id   AF-A0A521ULY5-F1
#
_cell.length_a   1.000
_cell.length_b   1.000
_cell.length_c   1.000
_cell.angle_alpha   90.00
_cell.angle_beta   90.00
_cell.angle_gamma   90.00
#
_symmetry.space_group_name_H-M   'P 1'
#
loop_
_entity.id
_entity.type
_entity.pdbx_description
1 polymer ?
#
loop_
_entity_poly.entity_id
_entity_poly.type
_entity_poly.pdbx_seq_one_letter_code
_entity_poly.pdbx_strand_id
1 'polypeptide(L)'
;MTMPDERVRALVWAGGFLIELARDEEVPLRVRRKAVSIARHFPTIEQLDGMALHGGAGLESPYKDPAWAEGCQFGPLRYGTRLSWPET
;
A
#
# COMPACT_ATOMS: atom_id res chain seq x y z
N MET A 1 -8.16 -15.11 14.48
CA MET A 1 -7.02 -14.17 14.58
C MET A 1 -6.34 -14.15 13.23
N THR A 2 -6.01 -12.98 12.68
CA THR A 2 -5.13 -12.91 11.51
C THR A 2 -3.68 -13.16 11.93
N MET A 3 -2.92 -13.85 11.10
CA MET A 3 -1.49 -14.12 11.30
C MET A 3 -0.63 -12.90 10.89
N PRO A 4 0.62 -12.78 11.37
CA PRO A 4 1.49 -11.65 11.02
C PRO A 4 1.70 -11.43 9.52
N ASP A 5 1.85 -12.51 8.76
CA ASP A 5 1.95 -12.55 7.30
C ASP A 5 0.65 -12.08 6.63
N GLU A 6 -0.51 -12.53 7.13
CA GLU A 6 -1.81 -12.09 6.61
C GLU A 6 -2.04 -10.60 6.84
N ARG A 7 -1.59 -10.06 7.98
CA ARG A 7 -1.67 -8.62 8.27
C ARG A 7 -0.83 -7.79 7.33
N VAL A 8 0.44 -8.15 7.16
CA VAL A 8 1.34 -7.38 6.27
C VAL A 8 0.88 -7.50 4.82
N ARG A 9 0.44 -8.69 4.36
CA ARG A 9 -0.15 -8.88 3.03
C ARG A 9 -1.35 -7.95 2.80
N ALA A 10 -2.27 -7.87 3.76
CA ALA A 10 -3.43 -6.97 3.65
C ALA A 10 -3.02 -5.49 3.54
N LEU A 11 -1.98 -5.07 4.28
CA LEU A 11 -1.44 -3.71 4.20
C LEU A 11 -0.77 -3.45 2.85
N VAL A 12 0.02 -4.40 2.33
CA VAL A 12 0.64 -4.31 1.01
C VAL A 12 -0.41 -4.13 -0.09
N TRP A 13 -1.47 -4.95 -0.07
CA TRP A 13 -2.57 -4.86 -1.03
C TRP A 13 -3.34 -3.56 -0.93
N ALA A 14 -3.68 -3.12 0.28
CA ALA A 14 -4.36 -1.84 0.48
C ALA A 14 -3.52 -0.68 -0.06
N GLY A 15 -2.21 -0.68 0.18
CA GLY A 15 -1.29 0.31 -0.37
C GLY A 15 -1.27 0.32 -1.91
N GLY A 16 -1.21 -0.85 -2.54
CA GLY A 16 -1.28 -0.97 -4.01
C GLY A 16 -2.63 -0.51 -4.58
N PHE A 17 -3.73 -0.93 -3.96
CA PHE A 17 -5.08 -0.54 -4.38
C PHE A 17 -5.32 0.98 -4.30
N LEU A 18 -4.71 1.67 -3.34
CA LEU A 18 -4.77 3.14 -3.29
C LEU A 18 -4.06 3.80 -4.49
N ILE A 19 -3.02 3.17 -5.05
CA ILE A 19 -2.37 3.62 -6.29
C ILE A 19 -3.30 3.41 -7.48
N GLU A 20 -3.95 2.24 -7.54
CA GLU A 20 -4.92 1.90 -8.59
C GLU A 20 -6.06 2.91 -8.60
N LEU A 21 -6.72 3.12 -7.46
CA LEU A 21 -7.79 4.10 -7.32
C LEU A 21 -7.34 5.53 -7.63
N ALA A 22 -6.09 5.90 -7.38
CA ALA A 22 -5.61 7.25 -7.70
C ALA A 22 -5.44 7.45 -9.22
N ARG A 23 -5.09 6.38 -9.95
CA ARG A 23 -4.74 6.41 -11.37
C ARG A 23 -5.88 6.07 -12.31
N ASP A 24 -6.89 5.35 -11.82
CA ASP A 24 -8.04 4.95 -12.61
C ASP A 24 -8.96 6.15 -12.92
N GLU A 25 -9.12 6.48 -14.21
CA GLU A 25 -9.97 7.58 -14.69
C GLU A 25 -11.46 7.25 -14.67
N GLU A 26 -11.84 5.96 -14.59
CA GLU A 26 -13.24 5.54 -14.44
C GLU A 26 -13.76 5.79 -13.01
N VAL A 27 -12.84 5.90 -12.04
CA VAL A 27 -13.16 6.19 -10.64
C VAL A 27 -13.50 7.69 -10.46
N PRO A 28 -14.57 8.05 -9.74
CA PRO A 28 -14.94 9.46 -9.54
C PRO A 28 -13.80 10.30 -8.93
N LEU A 29 -13.58 11.51 -9.46
CA LEU A 29 -12.51 12.43 -9.05
C LEU A 29 -12.36 12.59 -7.52
N ARG A 30 -13.48 12.65 -6.79
CA ARG A 30 -13.49 12.75 -5.31
C ARG A 30 -12.83 11.54 -4.64
N VAL A 31 -13.00 10.35 -5.19
CA VAL A 31 -12.46 9.09 -4.66
C VAL A 31 -10.97 9.00 -4.99
N ARG A 32 -10.57 9.34 -6.22
CA ARG A 32 -9.15 9.39 -6.63
C ARG A 32 -8.34 10.35 -5.76
N ARG A 33 -8.86 11.56 -5.53
CA ARG A 33 -8.23 12.55 -4.61
C ARG A 33 -8.12 12.02 -3.18
N LYS A 34 -9.17 11.35 -2.69
CA LYS A 34 -9.14 10.72 -1.36
C LYS A 34 -8.10 9.60 -1.30
N ALA A 35 -7.97 8.79 -2.34
CA ALA A 35 -6.95 7.75 -2.43
C ALA A 35 -5.54 8.34 -2.36
N VAL A 36 -5.26 9.43 -3.09
CA VAL A 36 -3.98 10.16 -3.00
C VAL A 36 -3.72 10.68 -1.59
N SER A 37 -4.70 11.31 -0.95
CA SER A 37 -4.55 11.81 0.42
C SER A 37 -4.27 10.68 1.41
N ILE A 38 -4.98 9.55 1.31
CA ILE A 38 -4.75 8.39 2.19
C ILE A 38 -3.36 7.80 1.93
N ALA A 39 -2.99 7.58 0.66
CA ALA A 39 -1.70 6.99 0.28
C ALA A 39 -0.50 7.77 0.84
N ARG A 40 -0.59 9.11 0.97
CA ARG A 40 0.49 9.93 1.57
C ARG A 40 0.76 9.64 3.05
N HIS A 41 -0.21 9.06 3.75
CA HIS A 41 -0.13 8.73 5.17
C HIS A 41 -0.21 7.22 5.44
N PHE A 42 -0.41 6.43 4.40
CA PHE A 42 -0.49 4.98 4.49
C PHE A 42 0.92 4.38 4.56
N PRO A 43 1.17 3.32 5.35
CA PRO A 43 2.50 2.74 5.47
C PRO A 43 3.01 2.21 4.12
N THR A 44 4.23 2.58 3.76
CA THR A 44 4.93 2.00 2.62
C THR A 44 5.46 0.62 2.97
N ILE A 45 5.79 -0.19 1.96
CA ILE A 45 6.41 -1.51 2.16
C ILE A 45 7.72 -1.43 2.96
N GLU A 46 8.50 -0.36 2.80
CA GLU A 46 9.71 -0.13 3.60
C GLU A 46 9.39 0.20 5.07
N GLN A 47 8.30 0.93 5.34
CA GLN A 47 7.85 1.19 6.71
C GLN A 47 7.31 -0.09 7.38
N LEU A 48 6.57 -0.91 6.61
CA LEU A 48 6.10 -2.22 7.07
C LEU A 48 7.27 -3.13 7.44
N ASP A 49 8.33 -3.15 6.63
CA ASP A 49 9.55 -3.91 6.92
C ASP A 49 10.24 -3.42 8.19
N GLY A 50 10.41 -2.10 8.35
CA GLY A 50 10.93 -1.52 9.59
C GLY A 50 10.09 -1.90 10.82
N MET A 51 8.76 -1.86 10.71
CA MET A 51 7.86 -2.26 11.79
C MET A 51 7.95 -3.77 12.13
N ALA A 52 8.18 -4.63 11.13
CA ALA A 52 8.38 -6.05 11.34
C ALA A 52 9.70 -6.35 12.06
N LEU A 53 10.78 -5.69 11.66
CA LEU A 53 12.12 -5.88 12.24
C LEU A 53 12.22 -5.43 13.71
N HIS A 54 11.44 -4.42 14.10
CA HIS A 54 11.42 -3.92 15.48
C HIS A 54 10.46 -4.68 16.42
N GLY A 55 9.84 -5.77 15.96
CA GLY A 55 9.21 -6.80 16.80
C GLY A 55 7.93 -6.42 17.56
N GLY A 56 7.48 -5.16 17.52
CA GLY A 56 6.34 -4.67 18.31
C GLY A 56 4.99 -4.63 17.57
N ALA A 57 4.99 -4.65 16.23
CA ALA A 57 3.78 -4.44 15.43
C ALA A 57 3.03 -5.74 15.07
N GLY A 58 3.58 -6.91 15.42
CA GLY A 58 3.03 -8.20 15.01
C GLY A 58 2.96 -8.34 13.49
N LEU A 59 3.91 -7.77 12.75
CA LEU A 59 4.03 -7.89 11.30
C LEU A 59 5.20 -8.79 10.94
N GLU A 60 5.06 -9.50 9.83
CA GLU A 60 6.20 -10.15 9.18
C GLU A 60 6.82 -9.22 8.13
N SER A 61 8.09 -9.43 7.80
CA SER A 61 8.75 -8.65 6.74
C SER A 61 8.03 -8.86 5.41
N PRO A 62 7.63 -7.79 4.70
CA PRO A 62 6.99 -7.89 3.39
C PRO A 62 7.94 -8.40 2.29
N TYR A 63 9.24 -8.49 2.55
CA TYR A 63 10.23 -9.04 1.61
C TYR A 63 10.40 -10.56 1.73
N LYS A 64 9.81 -11.18 2.76
CA LYS A 64 9.86 -12.64 2.93
C LYS A 64 9.09 -13.37 1.83
N ASP A 65 8.00 -12.78 1.35
CA ASP A 65 7.18 -13.33 0.28
C ASP A 65 6.87 -12.25 -0.78
N PRO A 66 7.61 -12.23 -1.90
CA PRO A 66 7.40 -11.23 -2.95
C PRO A 66 6.04 -11.40 -3.66
N ALA A 67 5.38 -12.55 -3.54
CA ALA A 67 4.10 -12.81 -4.20
C ALA A 67 2.99 -11.85 -3.72
N TRP A 68 3.14 -11.24 -2.54
CA TRP A 68 2.17 -10.25 -2.06
C TRP A 68 2.13 -8.99 -2.94
N ALA A 69 3.25 -8.64 -3.58
CA ALA A 69 3.32 -7.51 -4.50
C ALA A 69 2.72 -7.81 -5.88
N GLU A 70 2.60 -9.10 -6.26
CA GLU A 70 2.05 -9.53 -7.55
C GLU A 70 0.56 -9.22 -7.69
N GLY A 71 -0.16 -9.11 -6.57
CA GLY A 71 -1.57 -8.74 -6.53
C GLY A 71 -1.85 -7.25 -6.77
N CYS A 72 -0.82 -6.41 -6.87
CA CYS A 72 -0.96 -4.96 -7.05
C CYS A 72 -0.61 -4.57 -8.49
N GLN A 73 -1.55 -4.02 -9.26
CA GLN A 73 -1.35 -3.68 -10.68
C GLN A 73 -0.17 -2.72 -10.90
N PHE A 74 0.01 -1.76 -9.98
CA PHE A 74 1.10 -0.78 -10.02
C PHE A 74 2.19 -1.05 -8.98
N GLY A 75 2.21 -2.28 -8.43
CA GLY A 75 3.05 -2.64 -7.30
C GLY A 75 2.58 -2.05 -5.97
N PRO A 76 3.29 -2.35 -4.88
CA PRO A 76 2.94 -1.87 -3.56
C PRO A 76 3.29 -0.39 -3.39
N LEU A 77 2.72 0.23 -2.36
CA LEU A 77 3.09 1.59 -1.96
C LEU A 77 4.54 1.60 -1.43
N ARG A 78 5.36 2.51 -1.98
CA ARG A 78 6.78 2.67 -1.67
C ARG A 78 7.09 4.11 -1.32
N TYR A 79 8.22 4.37 -0.67
CA TYR A 79 8.71 5.75 -0.49
C TYR A 79 8.84 6.53 -1.80
N GLY A 80 9.21 5.83 -2.88
CA GLY A 80 9.33 6.40 -4.21
C GLY A 80 8.01 6.59 -4.95
N THR A 81 6.88 6.12 -4.41
CA THR A 81 5.59 6.23 -5.10
C THR A 81 5.18 7.70 -5.21
N ARG A 82 5.19 8.22 -6.43
CA ARG A 82 4.68 9.55 -6.75
C ARG A 82 3.26 9.42 -7.30
N LEU A 83 2.31 10.06 -6.61
CA LEU A 83 0.94 10.22 -7.07
C LEU A 83 0.72 11.70 -7.41
N SER A 84 0.42 11.97 -8.67
CA SER A 84 -0.06 13.29 -9.09
C SER A 84 -1.39 13.59 -8.42
N TRP A 85 -1.68 14.88 -8.21
CA TRP A 85 -3.00 15.28 -7.75
C TRP A 85 -3.99 15.21 -8.92
N PRO A 86 -5.10 14.46 -8.82
CA PRO A 86 -6.07 14.38 -9.90
C PRO A 86 -6.83 15.70 -10.08
N GLU A 87 -6.87 16.20 -11.31
CA GLU A 87 -7.55 17.46 -11.66
C GLU A 87 -8.90 17.25 -12.35
N THR A 88 -8.99 16.21 -13.17
CA THR A 88 -10.16 15.81 -13.97
C THR A 88 -10.53 14.37 -13.69
#